data_AF-A0A950C8D4-F1
#
_entry.id   AF-A0A950C8D4-F1
#
_cell.length_a   1.000
_cell.length_b   1.000
_cell.length_c   1.000
_cell.angle_alpha   90.00
_cell.angle_beta   90.00
_cell.angle_gamma   90.00
#
_symmetry.space_group_name_H-M   'P 1'
#
loop_
_entity.id
_entity.type
_entity.pdbx_description
1 polymer ?
#
loop_
_entity_poly.entity_id
_entity_poly.type
_entity_poly.pdbx_seq_one_letter_code
_entity_poly.pdbx_strand_id
1 'polypeptide(L)' 'MKNNLPLQDAYLLAIKRENAPVTIYLRNGFQLRGHVKGFDNFTIILEYDNKPH' A
#
# COMPACT_ATOMS: atom_id res chain seq x y z
N MET A 1 20.96 4.71 18.51
CA MET A 1 20.79 5.39 17.20
C MET A 1 19.29 5.54 16.98
N LYS A 2 18.76 6.74 16.74
CA LYS A 2 17.33 6.90 16.43
C LYS A 2 17.10 6.25 15.07
N ASN A 3 16.47 5.09 15.04
CA ASN A 3 15.97 4.47 13.81
C ASN A 3 14.82 5.33 13.30
N ASN A 4 15.14 6.44 12.64
CA ASN A 4 14.18 7.23 11.88
C ASN A 4 13.87 6.46 10.60
N LEU A 5 13.00 5.46 10.71
CA LEU A 5 12.39 4.85 9.54
C LEU A 5 11.62 5.97 8.82
N PRO A 6 11.84 6.16 7.49
CA PRO A 6 11.08 7.15 6.74
C PRO A 6 9.58 6.96 6.93
N LEU A 7 8.82 8.07 6.96
CA LEU A 7 7.38 8.05 7.22
C LEU A 7 6.64 7.11 6.24
N GLN A 8 7.03 7.13 4.97
CA GLN A 8 6.46 6.27 3.93
C GLN A 8 6.65 4.79 4.27
N ASP A 9 7.87 4.38 4.60
CA ASP A 9 8.20 2.98 4.93
C ASP A 9 7.47 2.55 6.20
N ALA A 10 7.46 3.39 7.23
CA ALA A 10 6.76 3.12 8.49
C ALA A 10 5.26 2.91 8.25
N TYR A 11 4.65 3.75 7.42
CA TYR A 11 3.23 3.70 7.11
C TYR A 11 2.87 2.49 6.24
N LEU A 12 3.61 2.23 5.16
CA LEU A 12 3.38 1.08 4.29
C LEU A 12 3.63 -0.26 5.01
N LEU A 13 4.60 -0.30 5.93
CA LEU A 13 4.85 -1.46 6.78
C LEU A 13 3.69 -1.72 7.74
N ALA A 14 3.12 -0.67 8.36
CA ALA A 14 1.96 -0.81 9.23
C ALA A 14 0.74 -1.33 8.45
N ILE A 15 0.41 -0.70 7.31
CA ILE A 15 -0.70 -1.13 6.43
C ILE A 15 -0.57 -2.61 6.03
N LYS A 16 0.63 -3.02 5.57
CA LYS A 16 0.90 -4.40 5.18
C LYS A 16 0.75 -5.37 6.36
N ARG A 17 1.30 -5.03 7.53
CA ARG A 17 1.25 -5.88 8.73
C ARG A 17 -0.16 -6.09 9.25
N GLU A 18 -0.97 -5.03 9.22
CA GLU A 18 -2.37 -5.08 9.65
C GLU A 18 -3.29 -5.68 8.59
N ASN A 19 -2.77 -5.92 7.37
CA ASN A 19 -3.55 -6.27 6.19
C ASN A 19 -4.79 -5.36 6.11
N ALA A 20 -4.57 -4.06 6.25
CA ALA A 20 -5.64 -3.07 6.25
C ALA A 20 -6.16 -2.84 4.81
N PRO A 21 -7.48 -2.72 4.61
CA PRO A 21 -8.03 -2.35 3.31
C PRO A 21 -7.65 -0.91 2.97
N VAL A 22 -7.14 -0.69 1.77
CA VAL A 22 -6.72 0.63 1.29
C VAL A 22 -7.45 1.03 0.01
N THR A 23 -7.61 2.34 -0.17
CA THR A 23 -7.95 2.94 -1.47
C THR A 23 -6.77 3.79 -1.94
N ILE A 24 -6.19 3.44 -3.10
CA ILE A 24 -5.10 4.20 -3.75
C ILE A 24 -5.69 5.04 -4.86
N TYR A 25 -5.50 6.36 -4.77
CA TYR A 25 -5.90 7.32 -5.80
C TYR A 25 -4.73 7.58 -6.74
N LEU A 26 -4.91 7.27 -8.03
CA LEU A 26 -3.95 7.57 -9.07
C LEU A 26 -4.06 9.04 -9.50
N ARG A 27 -3.00 9.60 -10.09
CA ARG A 27 -2.99 11.00 -10.55
C ARG A 27 -4.04 11.30 -11.64
N ASN A 28 -4.49 10.29 -12.38
CA ASN A 28 -5.57 10.43 -13.36
C ASN A 28 -6.98 10.36 -12.74
N GLY A 29 -7.09 10.25 -11.41
CA GLY A 29 -8.36 10.18 -10.69
C GLY A 29 -8.95 8.77 -10.54
N PHE A 30 -8.33 7.74 -11.14
CA PHE A 30 -8.77 6.36 -10.94
C PHE A 30 -8.46 5.88 -9.52
N GLN A 31 -9.35 5.07 -8.94
CA GLN A 31 -9.19 4.50 -7.60
C GLN A 31 -8.95 2.99 -7.69
N LEU A 32 -7.96 2.50 -6.95
CA LEU A 32 -7.69 1.08 -6.73
C LEU A 32 -8.05 0.73 -5.29
N ARG A 33 -8.74 -0.39 -5.07
CA ARG A 33 -9.10 -0.86 -3.73
C ARG A 33 -8.54 -2.26 -3.50
N GLY A 34 -7.95 -2.48 -2.34
CA GLY A 34 -7.31 -3.75 -2.05
C GLY A 34 -6.42 -3.73 -0.81
N HIS A 35 -5.50 -4.68 -0.76
CA HIS A 35 -4.57 -4.90 0.34
C HIS A 35 -3.11 -4.84 -0.13
N VAL A 36 -2.24 -4.14 0.60
CA VAL A 36 -0.82 -4.06 0.26
C VAL A 36 -0.10 -5.35 0.62
N LYS A 37 0.51 -6.03 -0.36
CA LYS A 37 1.31 -7.25 -0.14
C LYS A 37 2.81 -7.01 -0.13
N GLY A 38 3.26 -5.93 -0.76
CA GLY A 38 4.67 -5.55 -0.81
C GLY A 38 4.85 -4.17 -1.40
N PHE A 39 6.03 -3.61 -1.20
CA PHE A 39 6.42 -2.34 -1.78
C PHE A 39 7.95 -2.26 -1.85
N ASP A 40 8.43 -1.38 -2.73
CA ASP A 40 9.80 -0.88 -2.77
C ASP A 40 9.76 0.65 -2.96
N ASN A 41 10.90 1.26 -3.30
CA ASN A 41 11.02 2.71 -3.47
C ASN A 41 10.15 3.29 -4.60
N PHE A 42 9.64 2.46 -5.51
CA PHE A 42 8.95 2.89 -6.72
C PHE A 42 7.59 2.21 -6.94
N THR A 43 7.38 1.03 -6.37
CA THR A 43 6.21 0.19 -6.66
C THR A 43 5.50 -0.30 -5.41
N ILE A 44 4.20 -0.57 -5.55
CA ILE A 44 3.35 -1.21 -4.54
C ILE A 44 2.68 -2.41 -5.20
N ILE A 45 2.77 -3.58 -4.57
CA ILE A 45 2.01 -4.77 -4.93
C ILE A 45 0.68 -4.73 -4.18
N LEU A 46 -0.40 -4.54 -4.93
CA LEU A 46 -1.77 -4.48 -4.41
C LEU A 46 -2.52 -5.77 -4.79
N GLU A 47 -3.04 -6.48 -3.79
CA GLU A 47 -4.04 -7.53 -4.01
C GLU A 47 -5.42 -6.88 -4.07
N TYR A 48 -6.11 -7.01 -5.21
CA TYR A 48 -7.42 -6.41 -5.43
C TYR A 48 -8.52 -7.22 -4.71
N ASP A 49 -9.45 -6.53 -4.04
CA ASP A 49 -10.52 -7.19 -3.27
C ASP A 49 -11.53 -7.93 -4.15
N ASN A 50 -11.63 -7.56 -5.43
CA ASN A 50 -12.54 -8.18 -6.38
C ASN A 50 -11.79 -9.01 -7.43
N LYS A 51 -11.73 -10.33 -7.25
CA LYS A 51 -11.63 -11.29 -8.36
C LYS A 51 -13.05 -11.75 -8.73
N PRO A 52 -13.44 -11.96 -10.00
CA PRO A 52 -12.93 -11.45 -11.28
C PRO A 52 -14.06 -10.80 -12.14
N HIS A 53 -13.75 -10.43 -13.39
CA HIS A 53 -14.69 -10.63 -14.50
C HIS A 53 -14.29 -11.92 -15.21
#